data_AF-A0A3M1Y772-F1
#
_entry.id   AF-A0A3M1Y772-F1
#
_cell.length_a   1.000
_cell.length_b   1.000
_cell.length_c   1.000
_cell.angle_alpha   90.00
_cell.angle_beta   90.00
_cell.angle_gamma   90.00
#
_symmetry.space_group_name_H-M   'P 1'
#
loop_
_entity.id
_entity.type
_entity.pdbx_description
1 polymer ?
#
loop_
_entity_poly.entity_id
_entity_poly.type
_entity_poly.pdbx_seq_one_letter_code
_entity_poly.pdbx_strand_id
1 'polypeptide(L)'
;MALVNPHGKEKKLKPLLVEGDERKELLEKAKTLTQVRMTSRETGDLIMMGIGGFTPLEGFMGYDDWKGVCDEMKMSDGTFWPIPITLSTNKGQADSIKEGEEIALVDEESGEIMGIMTVQEKYTIDKEHECKQVFKTTDTEHPGVAKVMAQEEVNLAGPVKVLSEGMFPEKFKGIYMRPAESRKAFEEKGWSTVAAFQTRNPMHRSHEYLTKIAIEICDGVFIHMLLGKLKPG
;
A
#
# COMPACT_ATOMS: atom_id res chain seq x y z
N MET A 1 8.07 4.33 -28.36
CA MET A 1 8.25 5.23 -27.19
C MET A 1 8.05 4.40 -25.92
N ALA A 2 8.71 4.74 -24.82
CA ALA A 2 8.66 3.95 -23.58
C ALA A 2 7.60 4.48 -22.61
N LEU A 3 7.02 3.61 -21.79
CA LEU A 3 6.08 3.98 -20.73
C LEU A 3 6.73 4.90 -19.69
N VAL A 4 5.90 5.63 -18.93
CA VAL A 4 6.37 6.42 -17.79
C VAL A 4 7.14 5.54 -16.79
N ASN A 5 8.28 6.04 -16.34
CA ASN A 5 9.10 5.34 -15.36
C ASN A 5 8.33 5.11 -14.06
N PRO A 6 8.53 3.97 -13.37
CA PRO A 6 8.10 3.79 -11.99
C PRO A 6 8.58 4.93 -11.08
N HIS A 7 7.80 5.21 -10.03
CA HIS A 7 8.10 6.27 -9.07
C HIS A 7 9.38 5.97 -8.26
N GLY A 8 10.02 7.03 -7.75
CA GLY A 8 11.27 6.93 -6.99
C GLY A 8 12.54 7.10 -7.83
N LYS A 9 13.67 7.30 -7.14
CA LYS A 9 14.98 7.64 -7.76
C LYS A 9 15.49 6.57 -8.72
N GLU A 10 15.25 5.30 -8.40
CA GLU A 10 15.69 4.15 -9.20
C GLU A 10 14.94 3.98 -10.51
N LYS A 11 13.77 4.62 -10.67
CA LYS A 11 12.92 4.51 -11.88
C LYS A 11 12.64 3.06 -12.27
N LYS A 12 12.51 2.18 -11.27
CA LYS A 12 12.33 0.73 -11.43
C LYS A 12 11.23 0.25 -10.50
N LEU A 13 10.37 -0.63 -11.00
CA LEU A 13 9.29 -1.23 -10.22
C LEU A 13 9.91 -2.15 -9.16
N LYS A 14 9.42 -2.05 -7.92
CA LYS A 14 9.95 -2.76 -6.76
C LYS A 14 8.85 -3.53 -6.03
N PRO A 15 8.32 -4.62 -6.63
CA PRO A 15 7.39 -5.49 -5.93
C PRO A 15 8.11 -6.21 -4.77
N LEU A 16 7.46 -6.26 -3.61
CA LEU A 16 7.97 -6.95 -2.42
C LEU A 16 7.34 -8.35 -2.22
N LEU A 17 6.50 -8.79 -3.17
CA LEU A 17 5.92 -10.13 -3.16
C LEU A 17 7.00 -11.18 -3.46
N VAL A 18 7.17 -12.11 -2.52
CA VAL A 18 8.06 -13.26 -2.66
C VAL A 18 7.29 -14.41 -3.30
N GLU A 19 7.91 -15.07 -4.28
CA GLU A 19 7.32 -16.19 -5.03
C GLU A 19 8.23 -17.44 -4.96
N GLY A 20 7.74 -18.56 -5.48
CA GLY A 20 8.52 -19.80 -5.58
C GLY A 20 8.83 -20.47 -4.24
N ASP A 21 10.01 -21.08 -4.15
CA ASP A 21 10.41 -21.87 -2.97
C ASP A 21 10.78 -20.98 -1.77
N GLU A 22 11.35 -19.79 -1.99
CA GLU A 22 11.61 -18.81 -0.91
C GLU A 22 10.31 -18.45 -0.17
N ARG A 23 9.20 -18.27 -0.91
CA ARG A 23 7.89 -18.01 -0.30
C ARG A 23 7.45 -19.13 0.63
N LYS A 24 7.65 -20.39 0.25
CA LYS A 24 7.25 -21.56 1.07
C LYS A 24 8.07 -21.62 2.35
N GLU A 25 9.38 -21.39 2.26
CA GLU A 25 10.28 -21.37 3.41
C GLU A 25 9.92 -20.24 4.38
N LEU A 26 9.67 -19.04 3.86
CA LEU A 26 9.25 -17.90 4.66
C LEU A 26 7.87 -18.10 5.30
N LEU A 27 6.93 -18.77 4.62
CA LEU A 27 5.64 -19.11 5.21
C LEU A 27 5.78 -20.08 6.39
N GLU A 28 6.63 -21.10 6.29
CA GLU A 28 6.89 -22.00 7.42
C GLU A 28 7.60 -21.27 8.57
N LYS A 29 8.57 -20.40 8.26
CA LYS A 29 9.22 -19.53 9.24
C LYS A 29 8.22 -18.61 9.94
N ALA A 30 7.32 -17.96 9.19
CA ALA A 30 6.35 -17.01 9.75
C ALA A 30 5.42 -17.63 10.80
N LYS A 31 5.14 -18.94 10.72
CA LYS A 31 4.31 -19.64 11.72
C LYS A 31 4.94 -19.67 13.12
N THR A 32 6.26 -19.50 13.23
CA THR A 32 6.97 -19.54 14.52
C THR A 32 7.34 -18.15 15.05
N LEU A 33 7.16 -17.10 14.24
CA LEU A 33 7.45 -15.72 14.65
C LEU A 33 6.33 -15.15 15.52
N THR A 34 6.68 -14.11 16.29
CA THR A 34 5.70 -13.24 16.93
C THR A 34 4.75 -12.67 15.88
N GLN A 35 3.44 -12.86 16.07
CA GLN A 35 2.43 -12.37 15.14
C GLN A 35 1.98 -10.97 15.52
N VAL A 36 2.00 -10.05 14.56
CA VAL A 36 1.35 -8.74 14.64
C VAL A 36 0.15 -8.74 13.72
N ARG A 37 -1.00 -8.40 14.30
CA ARG A 37 -2.28 -8.34 13.59
C ARG A 37 -2.43 -6.99 12.90
N MET A 38 -2.76 -7.02 11.62
CA MET A 38 -2.93 -5.84 10.78
C MET A 38 -4.41 -5.53 10.61
N THR A 39 -4.74 -4.25 10.69
CA THR A 39 -6.03 -3.73 10.27
C THR A 39 -6.21 -3.87 8.76
N SER A 40 -7.46 -3.80 8.27
CA SER A 40 -7.74 -3.82 6.83
C SER A 40 -6.99 -2.75 6.01
N ARG A 41 -6.66 -1.60 6.62
CA ARG A 41 -5.82 -0.56 5.99
C ARG A 41 -4.41 -1.08 5.79
N GLU A 42 -3.78 -1.57 6.86
CA GLU A 42 -2.40 -2.05 6.86
C GLU A 42 -2.24 -3.29 5.97
N THR A 43 -3.21 -4.20 5.96
CA THR A 43 -3.26 -5.33 5.02
C THR A 43 -3.29 -4.83 3.57
N GLY A 44 -4.11 -3.83 3.26
CA GLY A 44 -4.16 -3.21 1.93
C GLY A 44 -2.84 -2.56 1.54
N ASP A 45 -2.22 -1.81 2.45
CA ASP A 45 -0.93 -1.16 2.23
C ASP A 45 0.19 -2.19 1.98
N LEU A 46 0.20 -3.29 2.74
CA LEU A 46 1.13 -4.40 2.53
C LEU A 46 0.96 -5.04 1.16
N ILE A 47 -0.29 -5.29 0.71
CA ILE A 47 -0.56 -5.82 -0.62
C ILE A 47 -0.06 -4.85 -1.71
N MET A 48 -0.30 -3.54 -1.54
CA MET A 48 0.18 -2.53 -2.48
C MET A 48 1.71 -2.48 -2.58
N MET A 49 2.43 -2.69 -1.47
CA MET A 49 3.89 -2.88 -1.49
C MET A 49 4.26 -4.21 -2.17
N GLY A 50 3.54 -5.30 -1.88
CA GLY A 50 3.75 -6.61 -2.47
C GLY A 50 3.72 -6.59 -3.99
N ILE A 51 2.67 -6.01 -4.58
CA ILE A 51 2.52 -5.92 -6.04
C ILE A 51 3.39 -4.82 -6.67
N GLY A 52 4.04 -3.98 -5.86
CA GLY A 52 4.86 -2.86 -6.31
C GLY A 52 4.06 -1.59 -6.66
N GLY A 53 2.77 -1.54 -6.31
CA GLY A 53 1.93 -0.34 -6.46
C GLY A 53 2.40 0.82 -5.58
N PHE A 54 3.10 0.52 -4.48
CA PHE A 54 3.73 1.50 -3.60
C PHE A 54 5.25 1.66 -3.81
N THR A 55 5.77 1.27 -4.98
CA THR A 55 7.16 1.59 -5.35
C THR A 55 7.41 3.11 -5.13
N PRO A 56 8.47 3.54 -4.40
CA PRO A 56 9.66 2.77 -4.04
C PRO A 56 9.71 2.22 -2.60
N LEU A 57 8.60 2.22 -1.85
CA LEU A 57 8.59 1.77 -0.46
C LEU A 57 9.14 0.34 -0.32
N GLU A 58 9.95 0.13 0.71
CA GLU A 58 10.51 -1.17 1.07
C GLU A 58 9.81 -1.80 2.29
N GLY A 59 8.91 -1.06 2.92
CA GLY A 59 8.19 -1.47 4.12
C GLY A 59 7.45 -0.30 4.77
N PHE A 60 7.04 -0.49 6.02
CA PHE A 60 6.33 0.54 6.78
C PHE A 60 7.29 1.65 7.25
N MET A 61 6.82 2.89 7.17
CA MET A 61 7.64 4.10 7.35
C MET A 61 8.15 4.27 8.77
N GLY A 62 9.43 4.64 8.88
CA GLY A 62 10.03 5.13 10.13
C GLY A 62 9.57 6.55 10.48
N TYR A 63 10.02 7.08 11.62
CA TYR A 63 9.57 8.38 12.12
C TYR A 63 9.90 9.53 11.15
N ASP A 64 11.11 9.55 10.61
CA ASP A 64 11.55 10.65 9.73
C ASP A 64 10.78 10.68 8.41
N ASP A 65 10.46 9.51 7.84
CA ASP A 65 9.59 9.41 6.67
C ASP A 65 8.16 9.82 7.00
N TRP A 66 7.60 9.34 8.11
CA TRP A 66 6.26 9.75 8.56
C TRP A 66 6.16 11.26 8.72
N LYS A 67 7.14 11.88 9.39
CA LYS A 67 7.17 13.31 9.65
C LYS A 67 7.32 14.11 8.36
N GLY A 68 8.27 13.74 7.50
CA GLY A 68 8.46 14.41 6.22
C GLY A 68 7.23 14.31 5.31
N VAL A 69 6.54 13.17 5.34
CA VAL A 69 5.30 12.96 4.57
C VAL A 69 4.18 13.85 5.10
N CYS A 70 4.04 13.97 6.42
CA CYS A 70 3.07 14.88 7.02
C CYS A 70 3.38 16.34 6.68
N ASP A 71 4.63 16.77 6.86
CA ASP A 71 5.00 18.19 6.82
C ASP A 71 5.22 18.71 5.39
N GLU A 72 5.80 17.89 4.52
CA GLU A 72 6.30 18.31 3.20
C GLU A 72 5.81 17.44 2.04
N MET A 73 5.02 16.39 2.31
CA MET A 73 4.69 15.34 1.34
C MET A 73 5.94 14.71 0.71
N LYS A 74 6.99 14.50 1.50
CA LYS A 74 8.23 13.87 1.05
C LYS A 74 8.77 12.91 2.10
N MET A 75 9.31 11.80 1.65
CA MET A 75 10.13 10.93 2.50
C MET A 75 11.45 11.63 2.86
N SER A 76 12.17 11.10 3.84
CA SER A 76 13.48 11.59 4.31
C SER A 76 14.50 11.69 3.19
N ASP A 77 14.38 10.86 2.16
CA ASP A 77 15.25 10.86 0.99
C ASP A 77 14.87 11.92 -0.07
N GLY A 78 13.78 12.68 0.15
CA GLY A 78 13.25 13.72 -0.73
C GLY A 78 12.25 13.23 -1.78
N THR A 79 11.95 11.93 -1.84
CA THR A 79 10.94 11.38 -2.76
C THR A 79 9.55 11.86 -2.35
N PHE A 80 8.79 12.42 -3.30
CA PHE A 80 7.40 12.83 -3.05
C PHE A 80 6.53 11.65 -2.61
N TRP A 81 5.81 11.82 -1.50
CA TRP A 81 4.85 10.85 -0.99
C TRP A 81 3.78 11.55 -0.13
N PRO A 82 2.48 11.43 -0.44
CA PRO A 82 1.46 12.32 0.14
C PRO A 82 0.75 11.79 1.39
N ILE A 83 0.84 10.49 1.72
CA ILE A 83 0.08 9.86 2.82
C ILE A 83 0.99 8.87 3.56
N PRO A 84 1.11 8.95 4.90
CA PRO A 84 1.94 8.02 5.66
C PRO A 84 1.47 6.56 5.56
N ILE A 85 2.42 5.64 5.40
CA ILE A 85 2.18 4.19 5.35
C ILE A 85 2.79 3.58 6.62
N THR A 86 1.96 3.37 7.64
CA THR A 86 2.37 2.99 9.00
C THR A 86 1.68 1.71 9.45
N LEU A 87 2.38 0.92 10.27
CA LEU A 87 1.83 -0.25 10.97
C LEU A 87 1.84 0.03 12.47
N SER A 88 0.67 0.00 13.11
CA SER A 88 0.53 0.29 14.54
C SER A 88 0.26 -0.96 15.38
N THR A 89 0.73 -0.97 16.63
CA THR A 89 0.44 -2.01 17.63
C THR A 89 0.32 -1.41 19.03
N ASN A 90 -0.36 -2.13 19.94
CA ASN A 90 -0.44 -1.71 21.33
C ASN A 90 0.95 -1.74 22.00
N LYS A 91 1.10 -0.96 23.07
CA LYS A 91 2.38 -0.80 23.78
C LYS A 91 2.94 -2.11 24.34
N GLY A 92 2.09 -2.97 24.92
CA GLY A 92 2.55 -4.24 25.48
C GLY A 92 3.16 -5.17 24.43
N GLN A 93 2.55 -5.23 23.25
CA GLN A 93 3.10 -5.97 22.12
C GLN A 93 4.38 -5.33 21.57
N ALA A 94 4.43 -4.00 21.44
CA ALA A 94 5.65 -3.29 21.02
C ALA A 94 6.82 -3.51 21.99
N ASP A 95 6.57 -3.57 23.30
CA ASP A 95 7.58 -3.82 24.33
C ASP A 95 8.12 -5.26 24.27
N SER A 96 7.31 -6.21 23.79
CA SER A 96 7.71 -7.62 23.62
C SER A 96 8.61 -7.87 22.40
N ILE A 97 8.60 -6.96 21.41
CA ILE A 97 9.33 -7.09 20.15
C ILE A 97 10.62 -6.26 20.22
N LYS A 98 11.76 -6.85 19.83
CA LYS A 98 13.04 -6.13 19.77
C LYS A 98 13.27 -5.49 18.40
N GLU A 99 14.00 -4.38 18.38
CA GLU A 99 14.56 -3.89 17.12
C GLU A 99 15.57 -4.91 16.56
N GLY A 100 15.54 -5.12 15.25
CA GLY A 100 16.19 -6.19 14.52
C GLY A 100 15.40 -7.51 14.46
N GLU A 101 14.29 -7.64 15.19
CA GLU A 101 13.49 -8.88 15.21
C GLU A 101 12.58 -8.99 13.98
N GLU A 102 12.41 -10.22 13.48
CA GLU A 102 11.41 -10.53 12.47
C GLU A 102 10.07 -10.92 13.09
N ILE A 103 9.00 -10.32 12.59
CA ILE A 103 7.62 -10.59 13.00
C ILE A 103 6.80 -11.08 11.81
N ALA A 104 5.80 -11.91 12.08
CA ALA A 104 4.80 -12.30 11.09
C ALA A 104 3.67 -11.27 11.07
N LEU A 105 3.35 -10.77 9.88
CA LEU A 105 2.23 -9.88 9.63
C LEU A 105 1.00 -10.72 9.26
N VAL A 106 -0.06 -10.58 10.05
CA VAL A 106 -1.27 -11.40 9.92
C VAL A 106 -2.46 -10.50 9.69
N ASP A 107 -3.27 -10.79 8.67
CA ASP A 107 -4.53 -10.09 8.46
C ASP A 107 -5.51 -10.42 9.59
N GLU A 108 -6.03 -9.40 10.29
CA GLU A 108 -6.92 -9.60 11.44
C GLU A 108 -8.23 -10.29 11.03
N GLU A 109 -8.74 -10.02 9.82
CA GLU A 109 -10.06 -10.50 9.40
C GLU A 109 -10.04 -11.96 8.93
N SER A 110 -9.04 -12.35 8.13
CA SER A 110 -8.92 -13.71 7.61
C SER A 110 -8.06 -14.62 8.49
N GLY A 111 -7.18 -14.06 9.33
CA GLY A 111 -6.15 -14.79 10.03
C GLY A 111 -5.01 -15.29 9.14
N GLU A 112 -4.95 -14.86 7.87
CA GLU A 112 -3.93 -15.25 6.92
C GLU A 112 -2.59 -14.57 7.24
N ILE A 113 -1.48 -15.33 7.14
CA ILE A 113 -0.13 -14.78 7.19
C ILE A 113 0.14 -14.07 5.86
N MET A 114 0.26 -12.75 5.91
CA MET A 114 0.40 -11.89 4.74
C MET A 114 1.84 -11.53 4.42
N GLY A 115 2.73 -11.52 5.42
CA GLY A 115 4.13 -11.13 5.23
C GLY A 115 4.99 -11.33 6.46
N ILE A 116 6.28 -11.01 6.31
CA ILE A 116 7.24 -10.87 7.41
C ILE A 116 7.79 -9.44 7.37
N MET A 117 7.98 -8.83 8.54
CA MET A 117 8.67 -7.55 8.68
C MET A 117 9.87 -7.70 9.60
N THR A 118 10.99 -7.08 9.26
CA THR A 118 12.09 -6.87 10.21
C THR A 118 11.87 -5.52 10.88
N VAL A 119 11.61 -5.50 12.19
CA VAL A 119 11.37 -4.24 12.93
C VAL A 119 12.69 -3.51 13.11
N GLN A 120 12.83 -2.31 12.56
CA GLN A 120 14.03 -1.49 12.67
C GLN A 120 13.86 -0.31 13.63
N GLU A 121 12.63 0.15 13.81
CA GLU A 121 12.32 1.31 14.63
C GLU A 121 10.93 1.14 15.25
N LYS A 122 10.78 1.63 16.48
CA LYS A 122 9.50 1.73 17.19
C LYS A 122 9.29 3.16 17.66
N TYR A 123 8.18 3.79 17.28
CA TYR A 123 7.94 5.21 17.58
C TYR A 123 6.45 5.50 17.81
N THR A 124 6.17 6.62 18.45
CA THR A 124 4.81 7.14 18.61
C THR A 124 4.59 8.34 17.70
N ILE A 125 3.35 8.56 17.30
CA ILE A 125 2.98 9.68 16.41
C ILE A 125 2.07 10.67 17.12
N ASP A 126 2.17 11.93 16.69
CA ASP A 126 1.14 12.92 16.96
C ASP A 126 0.00 12.73 15.93
N LYS A 127 -1.02 11.96 16.34
CA LYS A 127 -2.19 11.65 15.50
C LYS A 127 -2.96 12.91 15.07
N GLU A 128 -3.02 13.93 15.93
CA GLU A 128 -3.72 15.17 15.61
C GLU A 128 -2.95 15.96 14.55
N HIS A 129 -1.62 16.01 14.67
CA HIS A 129 -0.74 16.59 13.65
C HIS A 129 -0.90 15.89 12.31
N GLU A 130 -0.82 14.56 12.27
CA GLU A 130 -1.04 13.79 11.02
C GLU A 130 -2.41 14.12 10.41
N CYS A 131 -3.49 14.10 11.21
CA CYS A 131 -4.83 14.39 10.73
C CYS A 131 -4.94 15.80 10.12
N LYS A 132 -4.42 16.80 10.84
CA LYS A 132 -4.44 18.19 10.40
C LYS A 132 -3.60 18.40 9.14
N GLN A 133 -2.45 17.74 9.02
CA GLN A 133 -1.59 17.92 7.85
C GLN A 133 -2.07 17.14 6.63
N VAL A 134 -2.52 15.89 6.80
CA VAL A 134 -2.89 15.01 5.68
C VAL A 134 -4.33 15.25 5.23
N PHE A 135 -5.28 15.36 6.17
CA PHE A 135 -6.71 15.50 5.85
C PHE A 135 -7.23 16.93 5.96
N LYS A 136 -6.40 17.88 6.43
CA LYS A 136 -6.77 19.28 6.64
C LYS A 136 -7.94 19.48 7.62
N THR A 137 -8.19 18.48 8.46
CA THR A 137 -9.21 18.50 9.51
C THR A 137 -8.84 17.50 10.61
N THR A 138 -9.33 17.75 11.82
CA THR A 138 -9.25 16.82 12.96
C THR A 138 -10.64 16.29 13.35
N ASP A 139 -11.65 16.55 12.52
CA ASP A 139 -13.01 16.04 12.70
C ASP A 139 -13.04 14.51 12.59
N THR A 140 -13.44 13.84 13.68
CA THR A 140 -13.52 12.38 13.76
C THR A 140 -14.58 11.77 12.84
N GLU A 141 -15.54 12.56 12.35
CA GLU A 141 -16.48 12.11 11.31
C GLU A 141 -15.80 11.96 9.93
N HIS A 142 -14.63 12.58 9.72
CA HIS A 142 -13.85 12.37 8.51
C HIS A 142 -13.26 10.94 8.51
N PRO A 143 -13.54 10.10 7.50
CA PRO A 143 -13.12 8.69 7.53
C PRO A 143 -11.61 8.47 7.59
N GLY A 144 -10.82 9.40 7.06
CA GLY A 144 -9.36 9.37 7.20
C GLY A 144 -8.90 9.66 8.62
N VAL A 145 -9.52 10.65 9.28
CA VAL A 145 -9.20 11.03 10.66
C VAL A 145 -9.59 9.90 11.60
N ALA A 146 -10.78 9.33 11.43
CA ALA A 146 -11.24 8.17 12.20
C ALA A 146 -10.23 7.02 12.18
N LYS A 147 -9.66 6.72 11.01
CA LYS A 147 -8.64 5.66 10.84
C LYS A 147 -7.33 5.98 11.57
N VAL A 148 -6.84 7.22 11.50
CA VAL A 148 -5.60 7.62 12.19
C VAL A 148 -5.80 7.64 13.71
N MET A 149 -6.93 8.16 14.16
CA MET A 149 -7.27 8.19 15.59
C MET A 149 -7.38 6.76 16.17
N ALA A 150 -7.91 5.82 15.38
CA ALA A 150 -8.04 4.41 15.73
C ALA A 150 -6.74 3.59 15.64
N GLN A 151 -5.63 4.14 15.13
CA GLN A 151 -4.33 3.45 15.18
C GLN A 151 -3.97 3.12 16.63
N GLU A 152 -3.17 2.08 16.84
CA GLU A 152 -2.66 1.76 18.17
C GLU A 152 -1.58 2.76 18.60
N GLU A 153 -1.04 2.58 19.81
CA GLU A 153 -0.13 3.56 20.45
C GLU A 153 1.24 3.67 19.77
N VAL A 154 1.80 2.56 19.28
CA VAL A 154 3.19 2.47 18.82
C VAL A 154 3.24 1.99 17.37
N ASN A 155 3.91 2.74 16.50
CA ASN A 155 4.22 2.30 15.15
C ASN A 155 5.47 1.43 15.14
N LEU A 156 5.42 0.35 14.36
CA LEU A 156 6.54 -0.52 14.02
C LEU A 156 6.94 -0.22 12.58
N ALA A 157 8.22 0.08 12.35
CA ALA A 157 8.76 0.38 11.03
C ALA A 157 9.85 -0.60 10.62
N GLY A 158 10.03 -0.74 9.32
CA GLY A 158 11.09 -1.55 8.75
C GLY A 158 10.67 -2.29 7.48
N PRO A 159 11.63 -2.96 6.82
CA PRO A 159 11.41 -3.59 5.54
C PRO A 159 10.52 -4.83 5.65
N VAL A 160 9.73 -5.08 4.61
CA VAL A 160 8.78 -6.19 4.54
C VAL A 160 9.12 -7.16 3.40
N LYS A 161 8.78 -8.42 3.61
CA LYS A 161 8.63 -9.44 2.57
C LYS A 161 7.16 -9.84 2.53
N VAL A 162 6.51 -9.65 1.40
CA VAL A 162 5.08 -9.96 1.24
C VAL A 162 4.93 -11.39 0.77
N LEU A 163 4.05 -12.14 1.43
CA LEU A 163 3.83 -13.57 1.19
C LEU A 163 2.44 -13.86 0.62
N SER A 164 1.49 -12.92 0.73
CA SER A 164 0.15 -13.08 0.19
C SER A 164 -0.41 -11.78 -0.37
N GLU A 165 -1.27 -11.93 -1.37
CA GLU A 165 -2.12 -10.86 -1.91
C GLU A 165 -3.55 -10.96 -1.37
N GLY A 166 -3.78 -11.84 -0.38
CA GLY A 166 -5.11 -12.18 0.12
C GLY A 166 -5.98 -12.79 -0.97
N MET A 167 -7.29 -12.56 -0.87
CA MET A 167 -8.29 -13.17 -1.76
C MET A 167 -8.40 -12.54 -3.16
N PHE A 168 -7.65 -11.46 -3.45
CA PHE A 168 -7.87 -10.65 -4.65
C PHE A 168 -7.57 -11.39 -5.97
N PRO A 169 -6.45 -12.13 -6.10
CA PRO A 169 -6.14 -12.85 -7.33
C PRO A 169 -7.20 -13.89 -7.71
N GLU A 170 -7.79 -14.58 -6.72
CA GLU A 170 -8.81 -15.60 -6.93
C GLU A 170 -10.18 -14.97 -7.19
N LYS A 171 -10.60 -14.00 -6.35
CA LYS A 171 -11.94 -13.41 -6.43
C LYS A 171 -12.14 -12.54 -7.67
N PHE A 172 -11.09 -11.84 -8.11
CA PHE A 172 -11.14 -10.92 -9.25
C PHE A 172 -10.27 -11.42 -10.41
N LYS A 173 -10.15 -12.75 -10.53
CA LYS A 173 -9.39 -13.40 -11.59
C LYS A 173 -9.77 -12.84 -12.97
N GLY A 174 -8.75 -12.44 -13.74
CA GLY A 174 -8.91 -11.85 -15.07
C GLY A 174 -9.17 -10.34 -15.10
N ILE A 175 -9.43 -9.71 -13.94
CA ILE A 175 -9.55 -8.25 -13.79
C ILE A 175 -8.41 -7.70 -12.92
N TYR A 176 -8.06 -8.40 -11.85
CA TYR A 176 -6.94 -8.05 -10.99
C TYR A 176 -5.62 -8.11 -11.77
N MET A 177 -4.86 -7.02 -11.71
CA MET A 177 -3.58 -6.87 -12.42
C MET A 177 -2.56 -6.22 -11.49
N ARG A 178 -1.40 -6.85 -11.35
CA ARG A 178 -0.21 -6.24 -10.75
C ARG A 178 0.33 -5.14 -11.70
N PRO A 179 1.00 -4.10 -11.19
CA PRO A 179 1.66 -3.07 -12.01
C PRO A 179 2.56 -3.63 -13.12
N ALA A 180 3.24 -4.76 -12.91
CA ALA A 180 4.05 -5.40 -13.94
C ALA A 180 3.20 -5.94 -15.11
N GLU A 181 2.03 -6.50 -14.80
CA GLU A 181 1.11 -7.09 -15.77
C GLU A 181 0.42 -6.00 -16.60
N SER A 182 -0.04 -4.91 -15.96
CA SER A 182 -0.64 -3.78 -16.67
C SER A 182 0.37 -3.09 -17.59
N ARG A 183 1.62 -2.88 -17.14
CA ARG A 183 2.71 -2.36 -17.98
C ARG A 183 2.96 -3.25 -19.20
N LYS A 184 3.07 -4.57 -19.00
CA LYS A 184 3.24 -5.54 -20.09
C LYS A 184 2.06 -5.46 -21.09
N ALA A 185 0.83 -5.38 -20.59
CA ALA A 185 -0.36 -5.27 -21.43
C ALA A 185 -0.38 -3.97 -22.26
N PHE A 186 0.14 -2.86 -21.73
CA PHE A 186 0.29 -1.62 -22.50
C PHE A 186 1.34 -1.76 -23.60
N GLU A 187 2.49 -2.38 -23.28
CA GLU A 187 3.56 -2.62 -24.26
C GLU A 187 3.11 -3.56 -25.40
N GLU A 188 2.39 -4.63 -25.08
CA GLU A 188 1.81 -5.56 -26.08
C GLU A 188 0.81 -4.85 -27.02
N LYS A 189 0.14 -3.80 -26.53
CA LYS A 189 -0.75 -2.95 -27.34
C LYS A 189 -0.02 -1.83 -28.09
N GLY A 190 1.30 -1.69 -27.88
CA GLY A 190 2.09 -0.59 -28.43
C GLY A 190 1.77 0.78 -27.81
N TRP A 191 1.13 0.81 -26.63
CA TRP A 191 0.74 2.05 -25.95
C TRP A 191 1.95 2.70 -25.29
N SER A 192 2.06 4.01 -25.46
CA SER A 192 3.08 4.87 -24.84
C SER A 192 2.46 5.98 -23.99
N THR A 193 1.24 6.40 -24.32
CA THR A 193 0.42 7.36 -23.58
C THR A 193 -0.84 6.67 -23.09
N VAL A 194 -1.00 6.59 -21.78
CA VAL A 194 -2.13 5.88 -21.16
C VAL A 194 -2.79 6.79 -20.13
N ALA A 195 -4.08 7.05 -20.30
CA ALA A 195 -4.87 7.73 -19.30
C ALA A 195 -5.47 6.72 -18.31
N ALA A 196 -5.19 6.87 -17.02
CA ALA A 196 -5.82 6.05 -15.98
C ALA A 196 -7.11 6.72 -15.48
N PHE A 197 -8.23 6.01 -15.56
CA PHE A 197 -9.52 6.47 -15.00
C PHE A 197 -9.80 5.73 -13.70
N GLN A 198 -9.50 6.39 -12.58
CA GLN A 198 -9.76 5.87 -11.25
C GLN A 198 -11.25 6.02 -10.88
N THR A 199 -11.92 4.92 -10.52
CA THR A 199 -13.29 4.97 -10.00
C THR A 199 -13.55 4.01 -8.85
N ARG A 200 -14.48 4.40 -7.97
CA ARG A 200 -15.07 3.53 -6.94
C ARG A 200 -16.58 3.33 -7.13
N ASN A 201 -17.16 4.03 -8.11
CA ASN A 201 -18.59 4.03 -8.40
C ASN A 201 -18.84 3.40 -9.78
N PRO A 202 -20.05 2.84 -10.03
CA PRO A 202 -20.45 2.43 -11.35
C PRO A 202 -20.29 3.57 -12.37
N MET A 203 -19.74 3.25 -13.54
CA MET A 203 -19.58 4.24 -14.61
C MET A 203 -20.93 4.58 -15.25
N HIS A 204 -21.12 5.84 -15.62
CA HIS A 204 -22.34 6.35 -16.27
C HIS A 204 -21.91 7.13 -17.53
N ARG A 205 -22.86 7.65 -18.31
CA ARG A 205 -22.58 8.32 -19.59
C ARG A 205 -21.60 9.49 -19.48
N SER A 206 -21.59 10.21 -18.36
CA SER A 206 -20.60 11.26 -18.09
C SER A 206 -19.17 10.70 -17.96
N HIS A 207 -18.99 9.61 -17.21
CA HIS A 207 -17.71 8.92 -17.08
C HIS A 207 -17.23 8.36 -18.42
N GLU A 208 -18.14 7.74 -19.19
CA GLU A 208 -17.84 7.26 -20.54
C GLU A 208 -17.36 8.41 -21.44
N TYR A 209 -18.04 9.56 -21.42
CA TYR A 209 -17.67 10.73 -22.19
C TYR A 209 -16.25 11.22 -21.85
N LEU A 210 -15.90 11.29 -20.56
CA LEU A 210 -14.54 11.63 -20.13
C LEU A 210 -13.49 10.64 -20.65
N THR A 211 -13.77 9.33 -20.58
CA THR A 211 -12.85 8.33 -21.11
C THR A 211 -12.71 8.41 -22.64
N LYS A 212 -13.78 8.75 -23.37
CA LYS A 212 -13.72 8.95 -24.83
C LYS A 212 -12.83 10.13 -25.21
N ILE A 213 -12.94 11.25 -24.49
CA ILE A 213 -12.02 12.40 -24.68
C ILE A 213 -10.56 11.96 -24.46
N ALA A 214 -10.29 11.15 -23.45
CA ALA A 214 -8.93 10.66 -23.19
C ALA A 214 -8.39 9.79 -24.34
N ILE A 215 -9.24 8.96 -24.98
CA ILE A 215 -8.85 8.15 -26.15
C ILE A 215 -8.49 9.01 -27.36
N GLU A 216 -9.03 10.22 -27.50
CA GLU A 216 -8.68 11.12 -28.61
C GLU A 216 -7.24 11.66 -28.52
N ILE A 217 -6.63 11.63 -27.33
CA ILE A 217 -5.30 12.21 -27.06
C ILE A 217 -4.27 11.21 -26.50
N CYS A 218 -4.67 9.98 -26.20
CA CYS A 218 -3.82 8.92 -25.66
C CYS A 218 -3.98 7.64 -26.47
N ASP A 219 -2.95 6.80 -26.46
CA ASP A 219 -2.98 5.47 -27.12
C ASP A 219 -4.03 4.55 -26.50
N GLY A 220 -4.36 4.77 -25.21
CA GLY A 220 -5.45 4.06 -24.55
C GLY A 220 -5.86 4.62 -23.20
N VAL A 221 -6.96 4.06 -22.69
CA VAL A 221 -7.49 4.33 -21.35
C VAL A 221 -7.46 3.06 -20.52
N PHE A 222 -6.89 3.16 -19.32
CA PHE A 222 -6.93 2.12 -18.31
C PHE A 222 -8.00 2.45 -17.28
N ILE A 223 -9.15 1.78 -17.36
CA ILE A 223 -10.22 1.91 -16.37
C ILE A 223 -9.79 1.16 -15.11
N HIS A 224 -9.40 1.90 -14.07
CA HIS A 224 -8.82 1.36 -12.85
C HIS A 224 -9.84 1.48 -11.72
N MET A 225 -10.55 0.38 -11.45
CA MET A 225 -11.55 0.34 -10.40
C MET A 225 -10.91 -0.04 -9.07
N LEU A 226 -11.23 0.69 -8.00
CA LEU A 226 -10.80 0.30 -6.66
C LEU A 226 -11.48 -1.01 -6.26
N LEU A 227 -10.67 -2.00 -5.90
CA LEU A 227 -11.10 -3.25 -5.28
C LEU A 227 -10.78 -3.15 -3.78
N GLY A 228 -11.76 -3.42 -2.92
CA GLY A 228 -11.58 -3.33 -1.47
C GLY A 228 -12.83 -2.90 -0.73
N LYS A 229 -12.71 -2.63 0.58
CA LYS A 229 -13.83 -2.13 1.40
C LYS A 229 -14.23 -0.74 0.94
N LEU A 230 -15.42 -0.65 0.35
CA LEU A 230 -16.08 0.62 0.04
C LEU A 230 -16.64 1.24 1.33
N LYS A 231 -16.87 2.55 1.33
CA LYS A 231 -17.60 3.20 2.41
C LYS A 231 -18.99 2.56 2.55
N PRO A 232 -19.57 2.47 3.75
CA PRO A 232 -20.97 2.13 3.89
C PRO A 232 -21.83 3.11 3.07
N GLY A 233 -22.58 2.61 2.09
CA GLY A 233 -23.43 3.39 1.16
C GLY A 233 -23.26 2.94 -0.28
#